data_AF-A0A7S3JLP7-F1
#
_entry.id   AF-A0A7S3JLP7-F1
#
_cell.length_a   1.000
_cell.length_b   1.000
_cell.length_c   1.000
_cell.angle_alpha   90.00
_cell.angle_beta   90.00
_cell.angle_gamma   90.00
#
_symmetry.space_group_name_H-M   'P 1'
#
loop_
_entity.id
_entity.type
_entity.pdbx_description
1 polymer ?
#
loop_
_entity_poly.entity_id
_entity_poly.type
_entity_poly.pdbx_seq_one_letter_code
_entity_poly.pdbx_strand_id
1 'polypeptide(L)'
;LMERQTLYLEKEKDKLISQMIGDQTNFTADVAKLENLISTLNQYQDINQSQEVAETLRSIHKSMQDAHMKAKKFANRERLLGINETDYTYLQQLSKEYEPYYNLWTTADDWFKNHQLWLNQPWEELNAPDMEEKWSTYTKTTNKVIRFFKEKEIPSILKIGESVKVELDKYKPFVPLAIALRKEGMKDRH
;
A
#
# COMPACT_ATOMS: atom_id res chain seq x y z
N LEU A 1 45.29 18.85 -25.98
CA LEU A 1 44.01 19.41 -25.49
C LEU A 1 42.96 18.31 -25.30
N MET A 2 42.72 17.45 -26.30
CA MET A 2 41.80 16.30 -26.20
C MET A 2 42.16 15.32 -25.07
N GLU A 3 43.42 14.93 -24.94
CA GLU A 3 43.89 14.00 -23.88
C GLU A 3 43.57 14.48 -22.46
N ARG A 4 43.66 15.80 -22.22
CA ARG A 4 43.33 16.42 -20.93
C ARG A 4 41.82 16.43 -20.66
N GLN A 5 41.01 16.52 -21.71
CA GLN A 5 39.54 16.43 -21.60
C GLN A 5 39.09 15.00 -21.35
N THR A 6 39.69 14.01 -22.05
CA THR A 6 39.40 12.58 -21.83
C THR A 6 39.73 12.17 -20.39
N LEU A 7 40.92 12.52 -19.90
CA LEU A 7 41.33 12.21 -18.53
C LEU A 7 40.43 12.89 -17.47
N TYR A 8 39.92 14.08 -17.76
CA TYR A 8 38.97 14.77 -16.89
C TYR A 8 37.62 14.03 -16.84
N LEU A 9 37.10 13.61 -17.99
CA LEU A 9 35.85 12.85 -18.08
C LEU A 9 35.94 11.49 -17.40
N GLU A 10 37.07 10.80 -17.51
CA GLU A 10 37.31 9.53 -16.80
C GLU A 10 37.29 9.72 -15.28
N LYS A 11 37.97 10.76 -14.76
CA LYS A 11 37.96 11.06 -13.32
C LYS A 11 36.58 11.40 -12.79
N GLU A 12 35.79 12.17 -13.55
CA GLU A 12 34.41 12.46 -13.17
C GLU A 12 33.54 11.19 -13.22
N LYS A 13 33.73 10.33 -14.22
CA LYS A 13 33.05 9.02 -14.31
C LYS A 13 33.33 8.16 -13.08
N ASP A 14 34.60 8.03 -12.68
CA ASP A 14 35.00 7.22 -11.52
C ASP A 14 34.39 7.75 -10.22
N LYS A 15 34.33 9.08 -10.07
CA LYS A 15 33.69 9.74 -8.94
C LYS A 15 32.18 9.45 -8.89
N LEU A 16 31.49 9.53 -10.02
CA LEU A 16 30.05 9.21 -10.11
C LEU A 16 29.78 7.75 -9.78
N ILE A 17 30.62 6.82 -10.28
CA ILE A 17 30.53 5.39 -9.96
C ILE A 17 30.72 5.17 -8.46
N SER A 18 31.75 5.77 -7.87
CA SER A 18 32.04 5.63 -6.44
C SER A 18 30.88 6.13 -5.56
N GLN A 19 30.29 7.28 -5.93
CA GLN A 19 29.11 7.81 -5.25
C GLN A 19 27.89 6.88 -5.40
N MET A 20 27.67 6.35 -6.60
CA MET A 20 26.56 5.44 -6.87
C MET A 20 26.67 4.14 -6.07
N ILE A 21 27.87 3.57 -5.95
CA ILE A 21 28.12 2.37 -5.12
C ILE A 21 27.81 2.66 -3.64
N GLY A 22 28.20 3.84 -3.14
CA GLY A 22 27.84 4.28 -1.79
C GLY A 22 26.33 4.39 -1.59
N ASP A 23 25.63 5.04 -2.53
CA ASP A 23 24.16 5.15 -2.52
C ASP A 23 23.48 3.77 -2.55
N GLN A 24 23.97 2.84 -3.37
CA GLN A 24 23.45 1.47 -3.47
C GLN A 24 23.70 0.65 -2.21
N THR A 25 24.83 0.84 -1.54
CA THR A 25 25.11 0.20 -0.24
C THR A 25 24.11 0.64 0.82
N ASN A 26 23.85 1.96 0.90
CA ASN A 26 22.84 2.50 1.80
C ASN A 26 21.43 2.00 1.45
N PHE A 27 21.13 1.91 0.16
CA PHE A 27 19.86 1.38 -0.32
C PHE A 27 19.63 -0.08 0.09
N THR A 28 20.66 -0.94 0.00
CA THR A 28 20.56 -2.32 0.48
C THR A 28 20.22 -2.38 1.97
N ALA A 29 20.82 -1.52 2.79
CA ALA A 29 20.49 -1.42 4.21
C ALA A 29 19.05 -0.93 4.45
N ASP A 30 18.56 0.02 3.64
CA ASP A 30 17.17 0.48 3.70
C ASP A 30 16.18 -0.64 3.34
N VAL A 31 16.47 -1.43 2.30
CA VAL A 31 15.65 -2.58 1.90
C VAL A 31 15.62 -3.66 3.00
N ALA A 32 16.77 -3.94 3.63
CA ALA A 32 16.82 -4.88 4.76
C ALA A 32 15.99 -4.40 5.96
N LYS A 33 15.92 -3.08 6.22
CA LYS A 33 15.02 -2.54 7.26
C LYS A 33 13.55 -2.75 6.88
N LEU A 34 13.19 -2.53 5.61
CA LEU A 34 11.82 -2.79 5.13
C LEU A 34 11.44 -4.26 5.26
N GLU A 35 12.33 -5.18 4.90
CA GLU A 35 12.12 -6.62 5.08
C GLU A 35 11.84 -6.97 6.55
N ASN A 36 12.67 -6.47 7.47
CA ASN A 36 12.47 -6.70 8.90
C ASN A 36 11.10 -6.18 9.36
N LEU A 37 10.70 -4.98 8.97
CA LEU A 37 9.37 -4.44 9.30
C LEU A 37 8.23 -5.27 8.70
N ILE A 38 8.39 -5.81 7.49
CA ILE A 38 7.38 -6.65 6.84
C ILE A 38 7.24 -7.99 7.56
N SER A 39 8.35 -8.57 8.03
CA SER A 39 8.35 -9.82 8.77
C SER A 39 7.58 -9.75 10.10
N THR A 40 7.51 -8.55 10.73
CA THR A 40 6.79 -8.36 11.99
C THR A 40 5.28 -8.16 11.80
N LEU A 41 4.79 -7.96 10.57
CA LEU A 41 3.38 -7.67 10.31
C LEU A 41 2.42 -8.78 10.78
N ASN A 42 2.90 -10.03 10.82
CA ASN A 42 2.13 -11.18 11.32
C ASN A 42 1.79 -11.11 12.83
N GLN A 43 2.45 -10.20 13.57
CA GLN A 43 2.23 -9.99 14.98
C GLN A 43 0.98 -9.14 15.26
N TYR A 44 0.51 -8.37 14.27
CA TYR A 44 -0.72 -7.60 14.38
C TYR A 44 -1.92 -8.55 14.29
N GLN A 45 -2.57 -8.81 15.42
CA GLN A 45 -3.64 -9.81 15.52
C GLN A 45 -4.96 -9.25 16.06
N ASP A 46 -4.99 -7.95 16.37
CA ASP A 46 -6.17 -7.28 16.91
C ASP A 46 -6.74 -6.28 15.91
N ILE A 47 -7.98 -6.54 15.48
CA ILE A 47 -8.71 -5.67 14.56
C ILE A 47 -8.95 -4.27 15.15
N ASN A 48 -9.02 -4.13 16.47
CA ASN A 48 -9.23 -2.83 17.12
C ASN A 48 -8.02 -1.90 16.96
N GLN A 49 -6.85 -2.45 16.63
CA GLN A 49 -5.65 -1.68 16.33
C GLN A 49 -5.57 -1.26 14.85
N SER A 50 -6.66 -1.43 14.08
CA SER A 50 -6.64 -1.20 12.62
C SER A 50 -6.11 0.16 12.23
N GLN A 51 -6.41 1.21 12.99
CA GLN A 51 -5.92 2.56 12.72
C GLN A 51 -4.40 2.66 12.85
N GLU A 52 -3.84 2.27 14.00
CA GLU A 52 -2.39 2.34 14.26
C GLU A 52 -1.59 1.47 13.28
N VAL A 53 -2.09 0.26 13.04
CA VAL A 53 -1.47 -0.68 12.11
C VAL A 53 -1.55 -0.17 10.67
N ALA A 54 -2.69 0.41 10.26
CA ALA A 54 -2.82 1.02 8.94
C ALA A 54 -1.89 2.23 8.76
N GLU A 55 -1.70 3.06 9.78
CA GLU A 55 -0.74 4.18 9.75
C GLU A 55 0.69 3.68 9.58
N THR A 56 1.07 2.64 10.32
CA THR A 56 2.37 1.97 10.19
C THR A 56 2.56 1.42 8.76
N LEU A 57 1.55 0.74 8.23
CA LEU A 57 1.59 0.18 6.88
C LEU A 57 1.60 1.24 5.77
N ARG A 58 0.93 2.39 5.96
CA ARG A 58 1.03 3.54 5.05
C ARG A 58 2.44 4.11 5.03
N SER A 59 3.12 4.16 6.18
CA SER A 59 4.54 4.56 6.26
C SER A 59 5.44 3.58 5.51
N ILE A 60 5.30 2.27 5.76
CA ILE A 60 6.04 1.22 5.05
C ILE A 60 5.78 1.30 3.54
N HIS A 61 4.52 1.47 3.12
CA HIS A 61 4.16 1.60 1.71
C HIS A 61 4.85 2.78 1.04
N LYS A 62 4.89 3.94 1.69
CA LYS A 62 5.62 5.12 1.20
C LYS A 62 7.11 4.82 1.04
N SER A 63 7.75 4.24 2.05
CA SER A 63 9.15 3.86 1.98
C SER A 63 9.43 2.82 0.87
N MET A 64 8.50 1.90 0.62
CA MET A 64 8.59 0.94 -0.48
C MET A 64 8.48 1.62 -1.85
N GLN A 65 7.57 2.59 -2.01
CA GLN A 65 7.46 3.38 -3.24
C GLN A 65 8.75 4.19 -3.49
N ASP A 66 9.29 4.82 -2.45
CA ASP A 66 10.56 5.53 -2.52
C ASP A 66 11.72 4.60 -2.92
N ALA A 67 11.72 3.37 -2.39
CA ALA A 67 12.70 2.36 -2.75
C ALA A 67 12.61 1.96 -4.22
N HIS A 68 11.41 1.77 -4.77
CA HIS A 68 11.20 1.51 -6.20
C HIS A 68 11.68 2.66 -7.08
N MET A 69 11.43 3.91 -6.66
CA MET A 69 11.93 5.09 -7.39
C MET A 69 13.45 5.17 -7.38
N LYS A 70 14.10 4.88 -6.24
CA LYS A 70 15.56 4.81 -6.13
C LYS A 70 16.14 3.70 -7.03
N ALA A 71 15.56 2.50 -7.01
CA ALA A 71 15.98 1.39 -7.86
C ALA A 71 15.93 1.75 -9.35
N LYS A 72 14.84 2.37 -9.83
CA LYS A 72 14.73 2.86 -11.21
C LYS A 72 15.79 3.90 -11.55
N LYS A 73 16.11 4.80 -10.60
CA LYS A 73 17.16 5.81 -10.77
C LYS A 73 18.54 5.18 -10.88
N PHE A 74 18.84 4.15 -10.08
CA PHE A 74 20.10 3.42 -10.17
C PHE A 74 20.22 2.67 -11.49
N ALA A 75 19.20 1.89 -11.88
CA ALA A 75 19.20 1.19 -13.17
C ALA A 75 19.45 2.14 -14.36
N ASN A 76 18.84 3.33 -14.36
CA ASN A 76 19.09 4.33 -15.39
C ASN A 76 20.53 4.87 -15.35
N ARG A 77 21.09 5.12 -14.16
CA ARG A 77 22.50 5.55 -14.01
C ARG A 77 23.47 4.48 -14.49
N GLU A 78 23.22 3.22 -14.14
CA GLU A 78 24.03 2.08 -14.57
C GLU A 78 24.09 1.97 -16.09
N ARG A 79 22.91 2.06 -16.74
CA ARG A 79 22.80 2.07 -18.19
C ARG A 79 23.54 3.23 -18.84
N LEU A 80 23.43 4.44 -18.29
CA LEU A 80 24.12 5.63 -18.81
C LEU A 80 25.65 5.55 -18.67
N LEU A 81 26.14 4.89 -17.61
CA LEU A 81 27.57 4.72 -17.35
C LEU A 81 28.18 3.49 -18.04
N GLY A 82 27.34 2.64 -18.64
CA GLY A 82 27.74 1.41 -19.32
C GLY A 82 28.27 0.35 -18.35
N ILE A 83 27.73 0.31 -17.13
CA ILE A 83 28.07 -0.69 -16.11
C ILE A 83 26.92 -1.71 -15.99
N ASN A 84 27.21 -2.87 -15.41
CA ASN A 84 26.21 -3.92 -15.25
C ASN A 84 25.02 -3.42 -14.42
N GLU A 85 23.80 -3.70 -14.91
CA GLU A 85 22.57 -3.35 -14.21
C GLU A 85 22.39 -4.24 -12.97
N THR A 86 22.03 -3.63 -11.85
CA THR A 86 21.72 -4.35 -10.61
C THR A 86 20.34 -5.00 -10.71
N ASP A 87 20.23 -6.26 -10.25
CA ASP A 87 18.94 -6.95 -10.18
C ASP A 87 18.14 -6.50 -8.94
N TYR A 88 17.04 -5.79 -9.17
CA TYR A 88 16.12 -5.32 -8.14
C TYR A 88 14.87 -6.22 -7.98
N THR A 89 14.89 -7.45 -8.51
CA THR A 89 13.76 -8.40 -8.44
C THR A 89 13.33 -8.69 -7.00
N TYR A 90 14.28 -8.73 -6.05
CA TYR A 90 13.98 -8.96 -4.64
C TYR A 90 13.03 -7.89 -4.06
N LEU A 91 13.20 -6.61 -4.43
CA LEU A 91 12.28 -5.54 -4.01
C LEU A 91 10.85 -5.76 -4.54
N GLN A 92 10.71 -6.32 -5.74
CA GLN A 92 9.41 -6.68 -6.30
C GLN A 92 8.79 -7.88 -5.58
N GLN A 93 9.59 -8.86 -5.16
CA GLN A 93 9.12 -9.99 -4.37
C GLN A 93 8.61 -9.53 -3.00
N LEU A 94 9.41 -8.72 -2.31
CA LEU A 94 9.03 -8.10 -1.05
C LEU A 94 7.74 -7.29 -1.22
N SER A 95 7.56 -6.64 -2.37
CA SER A 95 6.33 -5.91 -2.69
C SER A 95 5.08 -6.78 -2.71
N LYS A 96 5.18 -7.93 -3.38
CA LYS A 96 4.07 -8.90 -3.46
C LYS A 96 3.75 -9.54 -2.13
N GLU A 97 4.72 -9.65 -1.23
CA GLU A 97 4.54 -10.21 0.10
C GLU A 97 3.83 -9.25 1.06
N TYR A 98 4.20 -7.96 1.05
CA TYR A 98 3.58 -6.98 1.96
C TYR A 98 2.22 -6.47 1.48
N GLU A 99 1.97 -6.42 0.17
CA GLU A 99 0.78 -5.79 -0.42
C GLU A 99 -0.55 -6.32 0.17
N PRO A 100 -0.73 -7.63 0.40
CA PRO A 100 -1.95 -8.16 1.03
C PRO A 100 -2.16 -7.65 2.47
N TYR A 101 -1.09 -7.44 3.25
CA TYR A 101 -1.17 -6.88 4.60
C TYR A 101 -1.57 -5.41 4.54
N TYR A 102 -0.89 -4.63 3.68
CA TYR A 102 -1.24 -3.23 3.46
C TYR A 102 -2.72 -3.09 3.09
N ASN A 103 -3.17 -3.85 2.09
CA ASN A 103 -4.54 -3.82 1.61
C ASN A 103 -5.55 -4.20 2.69
N LEU A 104 -5.29 -5.23 3.50
CA LEU A 104 -6.18 -5.64 4.58
C LEU A 104 -6.36 -4.52 5.60
N TRP A 105 -5.27 -4.02 6.17
CA TRP A 105 -5.31 -3.10 7.31
C TRP A 105 -5.79 -1.71 6.91
N THR A 106 -5.37 -1.21 5.76
CA THR A 106 -5.89 0.06 5.23
C THR A 106 -7.36 -0.03 4.87
N THR A 107 -7.80 -1.15 4.28
CA THR A 107 -9.23 -1.37 4.02
C THR A 107 -10.02 -1.44 5.32
N ALA A 108 -9.50 -2.08 6.37
CA ALA A 108 -10.15 -2.14 7.67
C ALA A 108 -10.29 -0.75 8.31
N ASP A 109 -9.20 0.02 8.37
CA ASP A 109 -9.20 1.39 8.91
C ASP A 109 -10.15 2.32 8.13
N ASP A 110 -10.04 2.32 6.79
CA ASP A 110 -10.88 3.15 5.93
C ASP A 110 -12.36 2.73 6.05
N TRP A 111 -12.65 1.43 6.14
CA TRP A 111 -14.00 0.92 6.37
C TRP A 111 -14.58 1.45 7.68
N PHE A 112 -13.88 1.27 8.80
CA PHE A 112 -14.41 1.69 10.11
C PHE A 112 -14.59 3.20 10.19
N LYS A 113 -13.67 4.00 9.63
CA LYS A 113 -13.80 5.45 9.55
C LYS A 113 -14.97 5.89 8.70
N ASN A 114 -15.12 5.33 7.49
CA ASN A 114 -16.24 5.68 6.61
C ASN A 114 -17.58 5.20 7.18
N HIS A 115 -17.62 4.02 7.79
CA HIS A 115 -18.83 3.51 8.44
C HIS A 115 -19.29 4.45 9.56
N GLN A 116 -18.37 4.89 10.43
CA GLN A 116 -18.68 5.88 11.46
C GLN A 116 -19.11 7.23 10.86
N LEU A 117 -18.45 7.70 9.80
CA LEU A 117 -18.83 8.94 9.13
C LEU A 117 -20.26 8.85 8.57
N TRP A 118 -20.58 7.78 7.82
CA TRP A 118 -21.88 7.61 7.19
C TRP A 118 -23.02 7.45 8.19
N LEU A 119 -22.75 6.95 9.40
CA LEU A 119 -23.74 6.86 10.47
C LEU A 119 -24.00 8.19 11.18
N ASN A 120 -23.01 9.08 11.22
CA ASN A 120 -23.07 10.30 12.04
C ASN A 120 -23.24 11.60 11.25
N GLN A 121 -23.00 11.58 9.94
CA GLN A 121 -23.14 12.78 9.10
C GLN A 121 -24.62 13.05 8.73
N PRO A 122 -24.99 14.31 8.47
CA PRO A 122 -26.31 14.65 7.96
C PRO A 122 -26.66 13.90 6.67
N TRP A 123 -27.92 13.52 6.52
CA TRP A 123 -28.41 12.76 5.37
C TRP A 123 -28.20 13.50 4.04
N GLU A 124 -28.27 14.82 4.08
CA GLU A 124 -28.10 15.74 2.96
C GLU A 124 -26.66 15.75 2.42
N GLU A 125 -25.69 15.47 3.29
CA GLU A 125 -24.26 15.43 2.96
C GLU A 125 -23.80 14.03 2.49
N LEU A 126 -24.59 12.99 2.75
CA LEU A 126 -24.28 11.63 2.33
C LEU A 126 -24.27 11.49 0.79
N ASN A 127 -23.09 11.23 0.24
CA ASN A 127 -22.92 10.85 -1.16
C ASN A 127 -23.10 9.33 -1.32
N ALA A 128 -24.34 8.89 -1.57
CA ALA A 128 -24.66 7.47 -1.72
C ALA A 128 -23.91 6.76 -2.88
N PRO A 129 -23.69 7.37 -4.05
CA PRO A 129 -22.82 6.79 -5.09
C PRO A 129 -21.37 6.53 -4.61
N ASP A 130 -20.74 7.49 -3.93
CA ASP A 130 -19.38 7.31 -3.37
C ASP A 130 -19.34 6.21 -2.31
N MET A 131 -20.37 6.16 -1.46
CA MET A 131 -20.53 5.09 -0.46
C MET A 131 -20.60 3.70 -1.10
N GLU A 132 -21.39 3.54 -2.17
CA GLU A 132 -21.52 2.28 -2.90
C GLU A 132 -20.18 1.87 -3.54
N GLU A 133 -19.50 2.81 -4.18
CA GLU A 133 -18.19 2.57 -4.80
C GLU A 133 -17.15 2.13 -3.77
N LYS A 134 -17.06 2.83 -2.64
CA LYS A 134 -16.15 2.50 -1.54
C LYS A 134 -16.48 1.14 -0.93
N TRP A 135 -17.75 0.88 -0.60
CA TRP A 135 -18.17 -0.41 -0.04
C TRP A 135 -17.88 -1.58 -1.00
N SER A 136 -18.14 -1.40 -2.30
CA SER A 136 -17.83 -2.37 -3.35
C SER A 136 -16.32 -2.63 -3.44
N THR A 137 -15.51 -1.57 -3.35
CA THR A 137 -14.05 -1.65 -3.35
C THR A 137 -13.53 -2.39 -2.12
N TYR A 138 -13.97 -2.03 -0.92
CA TYR A 138 -13.61 -2.71 0.32
C TYR A 138 -13.98 -4.19 0.27
N THR A 139 -15.17 -4.53 -0.18
CA THR A 139 -15.62 -5.92 -0.33
C THR A 139 -14.74 -6.72 -1.29
N LYS A 140 -14.38 -6.14 -2.44
CA LYS A 140 -13.49 -6.80 -3.41
C LYS A 140 -12.09 -6.99 -2.84
N THR A 141 -11.52 -5.96 -2.20
CA THR A 141 -10.19 -6.01 -1.60
C THR A 141 -10.13 -7.03 -0.47
N THR A 142 -11.09 -6.99 0.45
CA THR A 142 -11.21 -7.94 1.57
C THR A 142 -11.29 -9.39 1.09
N ASN A 143 -12.08 -9.69 0.06
CA ASN A 143 -12.15 -11.05 -0.49
C ASN A 143 -10.83 -11.51 -1.12
N LYS A 144 -10.09 -10.61 -1.78
CA LYS A 144 -8.77 -10.93 -2.35
C LYS A 144 -7.74 -11.24 -1.26
N VAL A 145 -7.67 -10.41 -0.22
CA VAL A 145 -6.71 -10.62 0.88
C VAL A 145 -7.04 -11.86 1.70
N ILE A 146 -8.33 -12.15 1.97
CA ILE A 146 -8.76 -13.40 2.61
C ILE A 146 -8.28 -14.61 1.82
N ARG A 147 -8.46 -14.61 0.49
CA ARG A 147 -8.00 -15.71 -0.37
C ARG A 147 -6.48 -15.89 -0.26
N PHE A 148 -5.73 -14.80 -0.31
CA PHE A 148 -4.27 -14.83 -0.17
C PHE A 148 -3.84 -15.42 1.18
N PHE A 149 -4.37 -14.92 2.30
CA PHE A 149 -3.98 -15.39 3.64
C PHE A 149 -4.42 -16.83 3.91
N LYS A 150 -5.52 -17.27 3.28
CA LYS A 150 -5.93 -18.68 3.28
C LYS A 150 -4.95 -19.56 2.51
N GLU A 151 -4.53 -19.16 1.31
CA GLU A 151 -3.55 -19.89 0.49
C GLU A 151 -2.15 -19.94 1.15
N LYS A 152 -1.81 -18.90 1.93
CA LYS A 152 -0.54 -18.82 2.69
C LYS A 152 -0.59 -19.48 4.06
N GLU A 153 -1.74 -20.03 4.47
CA GLU A 153 -1.93 -20.67 5.76
C GLU A 153 -1.57 -19.77 6.96
N ILE A 154 -1.99 -18.50 6.92
CA ILE A 154 -1.76 -17.51 7.99
C ILE A 154 -3.08 -17.26 8.76
N PRO A 155 -3.45 -18.13 9.73
CA PRO A 155 -4.77 -18.11 10.34
C PRO A 155 -5.04 -16.88 11.21
N SER A 156 -4.01 -16.29 11.82
CA SER A 156 -4.15 -15.10 12.69
C SER A 156 -4.65 -13.89 11.89
N ILE A 157 -4.01 -13.60 10.76
CA ILE A 157 -4.37 -12.49 9.88
C ILE A 157 -5.65 -12.78 9.08
N LEU A 158 -5.85 -14.05 8.69
CA LEU A 158 -7.08 -14.48 8.03
C LEU A 158 -8.33 -14.13 8.86
N LYS A 159 -8.31 -14.37 10.17
CA LYS A 159 -9.43 -14.03 11.07
C LYS A 159 -9.79 -12.54 11.05
N ILE A 160 -8.80 -11.67 10.90
CA ILE A 160 -9.04 -10.22 10.78
C ILE A 160 -9.78 -9.94 9.47
N GLY A 161 -9.31 -10.48 8.36
CA GLY A 161 -9.98 -10.36 7.07
C GLY A 161 -11.42 -10.85 7.11
N GLU A 162 -11.65 -12.02 7.71
CA GLU A 162 -12.99 -12.59 7.91
C GLU A 162 -13.88 -11.69 8.78
N SER A 163 -13.32 -11.07 9.82
CA SER A 163 -14.05 -10.16 10.70
C SER A 163 -14.47 -8.88 9.96
N VAL A 164 -13.56 -8.27 9.18
CA VAL A 164 -13.88 -7.12 8.30
C VAL A 164 -14.97 -7.50 7.29
N LYS A 165 -14.89 -8.70 6.71
CA LYS A 165 -15.89 -9.19 5.77
C LYS A 165 -17.27 -9.32 6.40
N VAL A 166 -17.37 -9.84 7.63
CA VAL A 166 -18.65 -9.92 8.35
C VAL A 166 -19.28 -8.54 8.52
N GLU A 167 -18.49 -7.52 8.88
CA GLU A 167 -19.00 -6.15 9.00
C GLU A 167 -19.43 -5.56 7.65
N LEU A 168 -18.67 -5.80 6.58
CA LEU A 168 -19.06 -5.38 5.23
C LEU A 168 -20.35 -6.06 4.75
N ASP A 169 -20.51 -7.36 5.01
CA ASP A 169 -21.69 -8.13 4.62
C ASP A 169 -22.94 -7.68 5.40
N LYS A 170 -22.80 -7.33 6.68
CA LYS A 170 -23.89 -6.70 7.47
C LYS A 170 -24.34 -5.38 6.86
N TYR A 171 -23.43 -4.61 6.26
CA TYR A 171 -23.75 -3.31 5.67
C TYR A 171 -24.38 -3.38 4.27
N LYS A 172 -24.21 -4.51 3.58
CA LYS A 172 -24.73 -4.77 2.22
C LYS A 172 -26.18 -4.31 1.96
N PRO A 173 -27.19 -4.61 2.81
CA PRO A 173 -28.56 -4.18 2.55
C PRO A 173 -28.76 -2.66 2.68
N PHE A 174 -27.91 -1.95 3.43
CA PHE A 174 -28.05 -0.51 3.65
C PHE A 174 -27.57 0.33 2.46
N VAL A 175 -26.61 -0.19 1.68
CA VAL A 175 -26.08 0.50 0.50
C VAL A 175 -27.15 0.84 -0.54
N PRO A 176 -27.94 -0.12 -1.07
CA PRO A 176 -28.99 0.19 -2.04
C PRO A 176 -30.12 1.04 -1.46
N LEU A 177 -30.43 0.88 -0.17
CA LEU A 177 -31.42 1.72 0.53
C LEU A 177 -30.98 3.18 0.53
N ALA A 178 -29.71 3.45 0.80
CA ALA A 178 -29.21 4.82 0.81
C ALA A 178 -29.24 5.48 -0.58
N ILE A 179 -28.94 4.71 -1.63
CA ILE A 179 -29.06 5.19 -3.01
C ILE A 179 -30.51 5.51 -3.36
N ALA A 180 -31.45 4.63 -3.00
CA ALA A 180 -32.88 4.83 -3.27
C ALA A 180 -33.40 6.09 -2.57
N LEU A 181 -33.11 6.24 -1.28
CA LEU A 181 -33.52 7.39 -0.48
C LEU A 181 -32.90 8.73 -0.96
N ARG A 182 -31.68 8.72 -1.53
CA ARG A 182 -31.06 9.90 -2.18
C ARG A 182 -31.69 10.24 -3.52
N LYS A 183 -32.15 9.25 -4.28
CA LYS A 183 -32.79 9.45 -5.60
C LYS A 183 -34.25 9.89 -5.49
N GLU A 184 -34.99 9.38 -4.52
CA GLU A 184 -36.39 9.73 -4.35
C GLU A 184 -36.58 11.17 -3.87
N GLY A 185 -35.58 11.73 -3.18
CA GLY A 185 -35.70 13.01 -2.51
C GLY A 185 -36.80 12.90 -1.44
N MET A 186 -36.45 13.07 -0.18
CA MET A 186 -37.47 13.42 0.81
C MET A 186 -38.06 14.77 0.39
N LYS A 187 -39.06 14.75 -0.49
CA LYS A 187 -39.86 15.89 -0.87
C LYS A 187 -40.72 16.24 0.33
N ASP A 188 -40.18 16.98 1.29
CA ASP A 188 -40.88 17.78 2.34
C ASP A 188 -42.30 17.31 2.71
N ARG A 189 -42.47 16.02 2.96
CA ARG A 189 -43.74 15.38 3.30
C ARG A 189 -43.54 14.15 4.18
N HIS A 190 -42.51 14.13 5.02
CA HIS A 190 -42.43 13.25 6.19
C HIS A 190 -41.62 13.94 7.27
#